data_AF-A0A181ZF48-F1
#
_entry.id   AF-A0A181ZF48-F1
#
_cell.length_a   1.000
_cell.length_b   1.000
_cell.length_c   1.000
_cell.angle_alpha   90.00
_cell.angle_beta   90.00
_cell.angle_gamma   90.00
#
_symmetry.space_group_name_H-M   'P 1'
#
loop_
_entity.id
_entity.type
_entity.pdbx_description
1 polymer ?
#
loop_
_entity_poly.entity_id
_entity_poly.type
_entity_poly.pdbx_seq_one_letter_code
_entity_poly.pdbx_strand_id
1 'polypeptide(L)' 'MSARIRAAIVARGTDTESVATAVGMRASELDEHLTRGDLSMPDVVRVGGVLLLSPTDLYGDAA' A
#
# COMPACT_ATOMS: atom_id res chain seq x y z
N MET A 1 7.10 -3.02 5.25
CA MET A 1 5.86 -3.07 4.44
C MET A 1 5.42 -1.68 3.98
N SER A 2 5.08 -0.75 4.88
CA SER A 2 4.57 0.59 4.47
C SER A 2 5.52 1.40 3.59
N ALA A 3 6.83 1.37 3.88
CA ALA A 3 7.84 1.99 3.00
C ALA A 3 7.86 1.38 1.58
N ARG A 4 7.58 0.07 1.44
CA ARG A 4 7.49 -0.62 0.15
C ARG A 4 6.23 -0.23 -0.60
N ILE A 5 5.09 -0.12 0.10
CA ILE A 5 3.85 0.39 -0.49
C ILE A 5 4.06 1.82 -1.00
N ARG A 6 4.68 2.71 -0.21
CA ARG A 6 5.01 4.08 -0.64
C ARG A 6 5.93 4.11 -1.86
N ALA A 7 6.97 3.27 -1.88
CA ALA A 7 7.85 3.15 -3.04
C ALA A 7 7.10 2.64 -4.29
N ALA A 8 6.19 1.68 -4.12
CA ALA A 8 5.37 1.14 -5.19
C ALA A 8 4.39 2.17 -5.77
N ILE A 9 3.79 3.02 -4.93
CA ILE A 9 2.95 4.14 -5.35
C ILE A 9 3.73 5.03 -6.33
N VAL A 10 4.94 5.44 -5.93
CA VAL A 10 5.81 6.28 -6.77
C VAL A 10 6.24 5.55 -8.04
N ALA A 11 6.66 4.29 -7.95
CA ALA A 11 7.13 3.50 -9.09
C ALA A 11 6.03 3.24 -10.13
N ARG A 12 4.77 3.17 -9.70
CA ARG A 12 3.60 3.04 -10.58
C ARG A 12 3.17 4.35 -11.22
N GLY A 13 3.80 5.48 -10.85
CA GLY A 13 3.40 6.81 -11.32
C GLY A 13 2.00 7.21 -10.84
N THR A 14 1.56 6.69 -9.69
CA THR A 14 0.28 7.02 -9.06
C THR A 14 0.51 7.76 -7.75
N ASP A 15 -0.56 8.08 -7.03
CA ASP A 15 -0.51 8.77 -5.74
C ASP A 15 -1.36 8.05 -4.67
N THR A 16 -1.14 8.44 -3.41
CA THR A 16 -1.85 7.88 -2.26
C THR A 16 -3.36 8.10 -2.36
N GLU A 17 -3.81 9.20 -2.99
CA GLU A 17 -5.24 9.52 -3.14
C GLU A 17 -5.94 8.55 -4.10
N SER A 18 -5.32 8.27 -5.24
CA SER A 18 -5.81 7.33 -6.24
C SER A 18 -5.88 5.91 -5.68
N VAL A 19 -4.85 5.49 -4.93
CA VAL A 19 -4.82 4.17 -4.28
C VAL A 19 -5.89 4.07 -3.19
N ALA A 20 -6.00 5.08 -2.33
CA ALA A 20 -7.01 5.12 -1.27
C ALA A 20 -8.43 5.05 -1.86
N THR A 21 -8.69 5.83 -2.92
CA THR A 21 -9.97 5.81 -3.63
C THR A 21 -10.29 4.42 -4.20
N ALA A 22 -9.30 3.77 -4.83
CA ALA A 22 -9.49 2.43 -5.40
C ALA A 22 -9.79 1.36 -4.35
N VAL A 23 -9.31 1.52 -3.11
CA VAL A 23 -9.61 0.60 -2.00
C VAL A 23 -10.79 1.07 -1.13
N GLY A 24 -11.44 2.19 -1.45
CA GLY A 24 -12.57 2.73 -0.71
C GLY A 24 -12.22 3.36 0.64
N MET A 25 -11.02 3.92 0.76
CA MET A 25 -10.48 4.57 1.96
C MET A 25 -10.23 6.07 1.71
N ARG A 26 -10.19 6.89 2.75
CA ARG A 26 -9.72 8.28 2.61
C ARG A 26 -8.20 8.32 2.43
N ALA A 27 -7.71 9.25 1.62
CA ALA A 27 -6.26 9.41 1.40
C ALA A 27 -5.49 9.67 2.70
N SER A 28 -6.04 10.49 3.60
CA SER A 28 -5.44 10.78 4.91
C SER A 28 -5.40 9.55 5.82
N GLU A 29 -6.44 8.72 5.78
CA GLU A 29 -6.51 7.47 6.55
C GLU A 29 -5.47 6.47 6.04
N LEU A 30 -5.34 6.32 4.72
CA LEU A 30 -4.28 5.47 4.15
C LEU A 30 -2.88 5.99 4.51
N ASP A 31 -2.68 7.31 4.44
CA ASP A 31 -1.39 7.91 4.78
C ASP A 31 -1.04 7.76 6.27
N GLU A 32 -2.03 7.91 7.17
CA GLU A 32 -1.87 7.63 8.60
C GLU A 32 -1.45 6.18 8.84
N HIS A 33 -2.13 5.22 8.20
CA HIS A 33 -1.79 3.81 8.33
C HIS A 33 -0.40 3.48 7.77
N LEU A 34 -0.03 4.08 6.64
CA LEU A 34 1.30 3.93 6.06
C LEU A 34 2.39 4.57 6.92
N THR A 35 2.06 5.64 7.65
CA THR A 35 2.98 6.30 8.60
C THR A 35 3.14 5.50 9.88
N ARG A 36 2.05 4.97 10.44
CA ARG A 36 2.05 4.18 11.68
C ARG A 36 2.53 2.74 11.47
N GLY A 37 2.42 2.23 10.24
CA GLY A 37 2.78 0.85 9.93
C GLY A 37 1.72 -0.17 10.37
N ASP A 38 0.49 0.26 10.60
CA ASP A 38 -0.59 -0.53 11.21
C ASP A 38 -1.71 -0.89 10.23
N LEU A 39 -1.43 -0.82 8.92
CA LEU A 39 -2.34 -1.29 7.87
C LEU A 39 -2.79 -2.72 8.16
N SER A 40 -4.11 -2.95 8.19
CA SER A 40 -4.65 -4.28 8.42
C SER A 40 -4.30 -5.22 7.25
N MET A 41 -4.18 -6.53 7.51
CA MET A 41 -3.87 -7.48 6.43
C MET A 41 -4.87 -7.45 5.26
N PRO A 42 -6.19 -7.33 5.49
CA PRO A 42 -7.15 -7.10 4.40
C PRO A 42 -6.85 -5.84 3.57
N ASP A 43 -6.42 -4.75 4.21
CA ASP A 43 -6.06 -3.51 3.52
C ASP A 43 -4.75 -3.65 2.75
N VAL A 44 -3.76 -4.35 3.30
CA VAL A 44 -2.51 -4.68 2.63
C VAL A 44 -2.78 -5.45 1.34
N VAL A 45 -3.69 -6.42 1.37
CA VAL A 45 -4.08 -7.20 0.17
C VAL A 45 -4.79 -6.33 -0.85
N ARG A 46 -5.72 -5.46 -0.43
CA ARG A 46 -6.42 -4.55 -1.35
C ARG A 46 -5.46 -3.55 -1.99
N VAL A 47 -4.65 -2.86 -1.19
CA VAL A 47 -3.65 -1.89 -1.65
C VAL A 47 -2.60 -2.56 -2.54
N GLY A 48 -2.13 -3.74 -2.14
CA GLY A 48 -1.22 -4.57 -2.93
C GLY A 48 -1.83 -4.96 -4.29
N GLY A 49 -3.11 -5.33 -4.33
CA GLY A 49 -3.83 -5.64 -5.57
C GLY A 49 -3.93 -4.44 -6.52
N VAL A 50 -4.26 -3.26 -6.00
CA VAL A 50 -4.28 -2.00 -6.79
C VAL A 50 -2.91 -1.68 -7.37
N LEU A 51 -1.86 -1.89 -6.57
CA LEU A 51 -0.48 -1.65 -6.97
C LEU A 51 0.15 -2.84 -7.72
N LEU A 52 -0.63 -3.88 -8.02
CA LEU A 52 -0.20 -5.12 -8.66
C LEU A 52 1.11 -5.65 -8.05
N LEU A 53 1.18 -5.66 -6.72
CA LEU A 53 2.31 -6.16 -5.93
C LEU A 53 2.14 -7.65 -5.66
N SER A 54 3.21 -8.40 -5.81
CA SER A 54 3.28 -9.79 -5.35
C SER A 54 3.43 -9.85 -3.83
N PRO A 55 3.07 -10.96 -3.17
CA PRO A 55 3.31 -11.14 -1.74
C PRO A 55 4.78 -10.92 -1.36
N THR A 56 5.71 -11.37 -2.21
CA THR A 56 7.15 -11.15 -2.06
C THR A 56 7.53 -9.67 -2.07
N ASP A 57 6.85 -8.83 -2.86
CA ASP A 57 7.10 -7.38 -2.85
C ASP A 57 6.65 -6.71 -1.54
N LEU A 58 5.65 -7.27 -0.86
CA LEU A 58 5.10 -6.69 0.38
C LEU A 58 5.91 -7.10 1.61
N TYR A 59 6.23 -8.40 1.72
CA TYR A 59 6.92 -8.97 2.88
C TYR A 59 8.46 -8.95 2.72
N GLY A 60 8.96 -8.82 1.48
CA GLY A 60 10.38 -9.01 1.17
C GLY A 60 10.72 -10.49 1.13
N ASP A 61 11.77 -10.86 0.41
CA ASP A 61 12.37 -12.20 0.49
C ASP A 61 12.60 -12.53 1.97
N ALA A 62 11.83 -13.48 2.49
CA ALA A 62 12.15 -14.15 3.73
C ALA A 62 13.31 -15.10 3.42
N ALA A 63 14.51 -14.55 3.32
CA ALA A 63 15.78 -15.26 3.17
C ALA A 63 16.68 -14.93 4.36
#